data_AF-A0A2A5AIM6-F1
#
_entry.id   AF-A0A2A5AIM6-F1
#
_cell.length_a   1.000
_cell.length_b   1.000
_cell.length_c   1.000
_cell.angle_alpha   90.00
_cell.angle_beta   90.00
_cell.angle_gamma   90.00
#
_symmetry.space_group_name_H-M   'P 1'
#
loop_
_entity.id
_entity.type
_entity.pdbx_description
1 polymer ?
#
loop_
_entity_poly.entity_id
_entity_poly.type
_entity_poly.pdbx_seq_one_letter_code
_entity_poly.pdbx_strand_id
1 'polypeptide(L)'
;MIDINITVVIQTFNFLVLYYLLKWVFFAPILKVMDARNEKLRSLARGFKDEKDEIANLQNEYDSHMKEIYSEAGAIRAKSKEEAENKKKSLLQKANEEAARLLTQKKKTIDTSVIELEKALSNEVAGLQGEVLKKFIG
;
A
#
# COMPACT_ATOMS: atom_id res chain seq x y z
N MET A 1 -71.85 63.45 -28.00
CA MET A 1 -70.69 63.89 -27.22
C MET A 1 -70.49 62.89 -26.11
N ILE A 2 -69.26 62.44 -25.85
CA ILE A 2 -68.97 61.59 -24.69
C ILE A 2 -68.97 62.51 -23.48
N ASP A 3 -70.04 62.49 -22.70
CA ASP A 3 -70.06 63.18 -21.41
C ASP A 3 -69.18 62.39 -20.44
N ILE A 4 -67.97 62.92 -20.21
CA ILE A 4 -67.07 62.43 -19.16
C ILE A 4 -67.71 62.79 -17.83
N ASN A 5 -68.54 61.86 -17.32
CA ASN A 5 -69.18 61.96 -16.02
C ASN A 5 -68.25 61.41 -14.92
N ILE A 6 -68.48 61.89 -13.69
CA ILE A 6 -67.78 61.41 -12.48
C ILE A 6 -67.84 59.88 -12.31
N THR A 7 -68.88 59.24 -12.85
CA THR A 7 -69.03 57.79 -12.92
C THR A 7 -67.88 57.09 -13.64
N VAL A 8 -67.36 57.68 -14.73
CA VAL A 8 -66.22 57.11 -15.48
C VAL A 8 -64.94 57.16 -14.63
N VAL A 9 -64.76 58.22 -13.84
CA VAL A 9 -63.62 58.36 -12.92
C VAL A 9 -63.73 57.32 -11.80
N ILE A 10 -64.91 57.15 -11.20
CA ILE A 10 -65.16 56.15 -10.15
C ILE A 10 -64.97 54.73 -10.69
N GLN A 11 -65.46 54.44 -11.90
CA GLN A 11 -65.30 53.13 -12.54
C GLN A 11 -63.83 52.82 -12.89
N THR A 12 -63.07 53.83 -13.34
CA THR A 12 -61.63 53.70 -13.58
C THR A 12 -60.89 53.41 -12.29
N PHE A 13 -61.22 54.11 -11.20
CA PHE A 13 -60.63 53.84 -9.89
C PHE A 13 -60.96 52.42 -9.40
N ASN A 14 -62.22 51.97 -9.54
CA ASN A 14 -62.62 50.62 -9.18
C ASN A 14 -61.85 49.54 -9.99
N PHE A 15 -61.69 49.75 -11.29
CA PHE A 15 -60.91 48.86 -12.15
C PHE A 15 -59.43 48.83 -11.74
N LEU A 16 -58.82 49.98 -11.44
CA LEU A 16 -57.45 50.03 -10.96
C LEU A 16 -57.28 49.29 -9.64
N VAL A 17 -58.17 49.50 -8.67
CA VAL A 17 -58.15 48.77 -7.39
C VAL A 17 -58.23 47.26 -7.63
N LEU A 18 -59.16 46.81 -8.48
CA LEU A 18 -59.28 45.39 -8.83
C LEU A 18 -58.03 44.86 -9.53
N TYR A 19 -57.45 45.62 -10.46
CA TYR A 19 -56.21 45.26 -11.17
C TYR A 19 -55.03 45.08 -10.21
N TYR A 20 -54.84 46.00 -9.26
CA TYR A 20 -53.78 45.90 -8.26
C TYR A 20 -54.02 44.72 -7.30
N LEU A 21 -55.27 44.48 -6.90
CA LEU A 21 -55.64 43.32 -6.09
C LEU A 21 -55.30 42.02 -6.82
N LEU A 22 -55.67 41.92 -8.11
CA LEU A 22 -55.42 40.73 -8.93
C LEU A 22 -53.92 40.52 -9.21
N LYS A 23 -53.17 41.61 -9.45
CA LYS A 23 -51.71 41.57 -9.59
C LYS A 23 -51.04 40.98 -8.35
N TRP A 24 -51.49 41.39 -7.16
CA TRP A 24 -50.90 40.91 -5.91
C TRP A 24 -51.34 39.48 -5.59
N VAL A 25 -52.61 39.13 -5.81
CA VAL A 25 -53.18 37.82 -5.44
C VAL A 25 -52.85 36.72 -6.45
N PHE A 26 -52.80 36.99 -7.75
CA PHE A 26 -52.66 35.93 -8.78
C PHE A 26 -51.26 35.88 -9.40
N PHE A 27 -50.72 37.01 -9.82
CA PHE A 27 -49.45 37.00 -10.58
C PHE A 27 -48.27 36.64 -9.70
N ALA A 28 -48.19 37.19 -8.47
CA ALA A 28 -47.10 36.90 -7.54
C ALA A 28 -46.97 35.40 -7.19
N PRO A 29 -48.04 34.67 -6.79
CA PRO A 29 -47.91 33.24 -6.52
C PRO A 29 -47.67 32.40 -7.78
N ILE A 30 -48.25 32.75 -8.92
CA ILE A 30 -48.01 32.04 -10.18
C ILE A 30 -46.52 32.12 -10.60
N LEU A 31 -45.93 33.31 -10.54
CA LEU A 31 -44.51 33.51 -10.82
C LEU A 31 -43.64 32.71 -9.85
N LYS A 32 -43.95 32.73 -8.54
CA LYS A 32 -43.23 31.92 -7.54
C LYS A 32 -43.27 30.42 -7.83
N VAL A 33 -44.42 29.89 -8.22
CA VAL A 33 -44.55 28.45 -8.53
C VAL A 33 -43.76 28.09 -9.79
N MET A 34 -43.77 28.96 -10.79
CA MET A 34 -43.01 28.76 -12.02
C MET A 34 -41.49 28.80 -11.76
N ASP A 35 -41.03 29.76 -10.96
CA ASP A 35 -39.61 29.86 -10.56
C ASP A 35 -39.19 28.67 -9.70
N ALA A 36 -39.99 28.28 -8.71
CA ALA A 36 -39.71 27.10 -7.88
C ALA A 36 -39.62 25.82 -8.72
N ARG A 37 -40.48 25.67 -9.73
CA ARG A 37 -40.41 24.52 -10.66
C ARG A 37 -39.13 24.54 -11.49
N ASN A 38 -38.76 25.71 -12.03
CA ASN A 38 -37.54 25.87 -12.82
C ASN A 38 -36.28 25.65 -11.99
N GLU A 39 -36.26 26.16 -10.75
CA GLU A 39 -35.16 25.98 -9.81
C GLU A 39 -35.00 24.52 -9.43
N LYS A 40 -36.10 23.81 -9.14
CA LYS A 40 -36.08 22.37 -8.85
C LYS A 40 -35.53 21.58 -10.05
N LEU A 41 -35.97 21.88 -11.27
CA LEU A 41 -35.42 21.23 -12.48
C LEU A 41 -33.92 21.47 -12.64
N ARG A 42 -33.45 22.71 -12.41
CA ARG A 42 -32.03 23.06 -12.46
C ARG A 42 -31.24 22.40 -11.33
N SER A 43 -31.80 22.27 -10.13
CA SER A 43 -31.14 21.62 -9.00
C SER A 43 -31.01 20.12 -9.23
N LEU A 44 -32.04 19.46 -9.75
CA LEU A 44 -31.95 18.04 -10.14
C LEU A 44 -30.90 17.84 -11.23
N ALA A 45 -30.91 18.66 -12.28
CA ALA A 45 -29.93 18.55 -13.36
C ALA A 45 -28.48 18.75 -12.89
N ARG A 46 -28.24 19.67 -11.95
CA ARG A 46 -26.93 19.83 -11.30
C ARG A 46 -26.56 18.62 -10.46
N GLY A 47 -27.46 18.14 -9.59
CA GLY A 47 -27.22 16.96 -8.76
C GLY A 47 -26.83 15.73 -9.59
N PHE A 48 -27.53 15.46 -10.70
CA PHE A 48 -27.18 14.35 -11.60
C PHE A 48 -25.81 14.50 -12.26
N LYS A 49 -25.37 15.74 -12.52
CA LYS A 49 -24.06 15.98 -13.11
C LYS A 49 -22.97 15.83 -12.06
N ASP A 50 -23.15 16.44 -10.90
CA ASP A 50 -22.21 16.40 -9.79
C ASP A 50 -22.01 14.95 -9.30
N GLU A 51 -23.09 14.17 -9.19
CA GLU A 51 -23.03 12.76 -8.79
C GLU A 51 -22.34 11.87 -9.84
N LYS A 52 -22.52 12.18 -11.14
CA LYS A 52 -21.76 11.48 -12.21
C LYS A 52 -20.27 11.82 -12.16
N ASP A 53 -19.94 13.09 -11.96
CA ASP A 53 -18.55 13.54 -11.88
C ASP A 53 -17.87 12.96 -10.62
N GLU A 54 -18.59 12.87 -9.50
CA GLU A 54 -18.12 12.24 -8.27
C GLU A 54 -17.88 10.73 -8.43
N ILE A 55 -18.82 10.00 -9.05
CA ILE A 55 -18.64 8.57 -9.35
C ILE A 55 -17.44 8.35 -10.27
N ALA A 56 -17.27 9.18 -11.30
CA ALA A 56 -16.13 9.08 -12.21
C ALA A 56 -14.80 9.34 -11.49
N ASN A 57 -14.74 10.34 -10.61
CA ASN A 57 -13.57 10.60 -9.79
C ASN A 57 -13.27 9.43 -8.85
N LEU A 58 -14.28 8.89 -8.18
CA LEU A 58 -14.11 7.77 -7.26
C LEU A 58 -13.60 6.51 -7.99
N GLN A 59 -14.08 6.26 -9.21
CA GLN A 59 -13.56 5.17 -10.06
C GLN A 59 -12.10 5.39 -10.43
N ASN A 60 -11.72 6.61 -10.85
CA ASN A 60 -10.33 6.92 -11.19
C ASN A 60 -9.39 6.79 -9.98
N GLU A 61 -9.83 7.24 -8.80
CA GLU A 61 -9.07 7.12 -7.56
C GLU A 61 -8.90 5.66 -7.15
N TYR A 62 -9.97 4.86 -7.25
CA TYR A 62 -9.93 3.42 -6.99
C TYR A 62 -8.95 2.69 -7.93
N ASP A 63 -9.03 2.95 -9.23
CA ASP A 63 -8.14 2.34 -10.23
C ASP A 63 -6.68 2.74 -10.01
N SER A 64 -6.43 4.00 -9.65
CA SER A 64 -5.11 4.50 -9.28
C SER A 64 -4.56 3.78 -8.04
N HIS A 65 -5.36 3.67 -6.98
CA HIS A 65 -4.96 2.96 -5.77
C HIS A 65 -4.71 1.47 -6.01
N MET A 66 -5.53 0.82 -6.84
CA MET A 66 -5.28 -0.58 -7.20
C MET A 66 -3.95 -0.73 -7.94
N LYS A 67 -3.67 0.14 -8.91
CA LYS A 67 -2.40 0.11 -9.63
C LYS A 67 -1.20 0.34 -8.71
N GLU A 68 -1.31 1.26 -7.76
CA GLU A 68 -0.29 1.52 -6.77
C GLU A 68 -0.04 0.31 -5.87
N ILE A 69 -1.11 -0.30 -5.34
CA ILE A 69 -1.02 -1.53 -4.52
C ILE A 69 -0.35 -2.67 -5.29
N TYR A 70 -0.72 -2.89 -6.56
CA TYR A 70 -0.09 -3.94 -7.36
C TYR A 70 1.40 -3.65 -7.63
N SER A 71 1.75 -2.38 -7.87
CA SER A 71 3.13 -1.95 -8.07
C SER A 71 3.95 -2.15 -6.79
N GLU A 72 3.42 -1.72 -5.64
CA GLU A 72 4.07 -1.86 -4.34
C GLU A 72 4.22 -3.33 -3.94
N ALA A 73 3.18 -4.14 -4.10
CA ALA A 73 3.24 -5.58 -3.86
C ALA A 73 4.30 -6.27 -4.75
N GLY A 74 4.39 -5.85 -6.02
CA GLY A 74 5.43 -6.30 -6.95
C GLY A 74 6.84 -5.93 -6.48
N ALA A 75 7.02 -4.68 -6.05
CA ALA A 75 8.30 -4.18 -5.53
C ALA A 75 8.72 -4.89 -4.24
N ILE A 76 7.79 -5.08 -3.29
CA ILE A 76 8.04 -5.81 -2.04
C ILE A 76 8.46 -7.25 -2.36
N ARG A 77 7.74 -7.94 -3.26
CA ARG A 77 8.07 -9.32 -3.63
C ARG A 77 9.44 -9.41 -4.29
N ALA A 78 9.77 -8.48 -5.17
CA ALA A 78 11.08 -8.42 -5.82
C ALA A 78 12.20 -8.20 -4.79
N LYS A 79 12.02 -7.23 -3.89
CA LYS A 79 12.97 -6.93 -2.80
C LYS A 79 13.16 -8.12 -1.86
N SER A 80 12.08 -8.75 -1.40
CA SER A 80 12.16 -9.94 -0.54
C SER A 80 12.87 -11.11 -1.23
N LYS A 81 12.66 -11.29 -2.55
CA LYS A 81 13.36 -12.32 -3.32
C LYS A 81 14.86 -12.02 -3.41
N GLU A 82 15.24 -10.77 -3.69
CA GLU A 82 16.64 -10.34 -3.73
C GLU A 82 17.32 -10.50 -2.37
N GLU A 83 16.68 -10.07 -1.29
CA GLU A 83 17.18 -10.25 0.08
C GLU A 83 17.34 -11.72 0.44
N ALA A 84 16.39 -12.58 0.06
CA ALA A 84 16.46 -14.01 0.28
C ALA A 84 17.64 -14.65 -0.47
N GLU A 85 17.84 -14.30 -1.75
CA GLU A 85 18.97 -14.80 -2.56
C GLU A 85 20.32 -14.32 -1.99
N ASN A 86 20.42 -13.04 -1.60
CA ASN A 86 21.62 -12.50 -0.96
C ASN A 86 21.93 -13.19 0.36
N LYS A 87 20.89 -13.43 1.19
CA LYS A 87 21.05 -14.12 2.47
C LYS A 87 21.44 -15.58 2.28
N LYS A 88 20.85 -16.28 1.31
CA LYS A 88 21.22 -17.64 0.91
C LYS A 88 22.69 -17.70 0.47
N LYS A 89 23.12 -16.78 -0.39
CA LYS A 89 24.51 -16.69 -0.86
C LYS A 89 25.48 -16.47 0.30
N SER A 90 25.17 -15.54 1.20
CA SER A 90 25.99 -15.28 2.38
C SER A 90 26.05 -16.49 3.32
N LEU A 91 24.92 -17.19 3.55
CA LEU A 91 24.86 -18.38 4.38
C LEU A 91 25.72 -19.52 3.79
N LEU A 92 25.62 -19.76 2.47
CA LEU A 92 26.42 -20.75 1.78
C LEU A 92 27.91 -20.42 1.83
N GLN A 93 28.27 -19.14 1.67
CA GLN A 93 29.66 -18.71 1.79
C GLN A 93 30.20 -18.96 3.19
N LYS A 94 29.47 -18.57 4.24
CA LYS A 94 29.86 -18.83 5.63
C LYS A 94 29.99 -20.32 5.93
N ALA A 95 29.04 -21.14 5.47
CA ALA A 95 29.11 -22.59 5.64
C ALA A 95 30.35 -23.20 4.95
N ASN A 96 30.70 -22.73 3.76
CA ASN A 96 31.90 -23.17 3.06
C ASN A 96 33.18 -22.73 3.78
N GLU A 97 33.25 -21.50 4.28
CA GLU A 97 34.38 -20.99 5.06
C GLU A 97 34.56 -21.78 6.37
N GLU A 98 33.47 -22.07 7.08
CA GLU A 98 33.49 -22.90 8.29
C GLU A 98 33.93 -24.34 7.99
N ALA A 99 33.41 -24.95 6.92
CA ALA A 99 33.81 -26.29 6.50
C ALA A 99 35.31 -26.35 6.15
N ALA A 100 35.82 -25.37 5.40
CA ALA A 100 37.24 -25.26 5.06
C ALA A 100 38.11 -25.08 6.32
N ARG A 101 37.67 -24.25 7.27
CA ARG A 101 38.35 -24.06 8.55
C ARG A 101 38.40 -25.35 9.36
N LEU A 102 37.27 -26.07 9.43
CA LEU A 102 37.16 -27.35 10.15
C LEU A 102 38.08 -28.41 9.53
N LEU A 103 38.11 -28.53 8.20
CA LEU A 103 38.99 -29.43 7.47
C LEU A 103 40.47 -29.12 7.74
N THR A 104 40.84 -27.84 7.72
CA THR A 104 42.22 -27.40 8.00
C THR A 104 42.61 -27.72 9.44
N GLN A 105 41.71 -27.49 10.40
CA GLN A 105 41.93 -27.81 11.81
C GLN A 105 42.08 -29.32 12.01
N LYS A 106 41.22 -30.14 11.40
CA LYS A 106 41.31 -31.61 11.49
C LYS A 106 42.60 -32.15 10.88
N LYS A 107 43.02 -31.64 9.72
CA LYS A 107 44.32 -31.99 9.12
C LYS A 107 45.47 -31.70 10.07
N LYS A 108 45.52 -30.51 10.64
CA LYS A 108 46.55 -30.13 11.62
C LYS A 108 46.56 -31.02 12.86
N THR A 109 45.38 -31.39 13.38
CA THR A 109 45.28 -32.33 14.51
C THR A 109 45.81 -33.71 14.12
N ILE A 110 45.43 -34.25 12.95
CA ILE A 110 45.92 -35.54 12.46
C ILE A 110 47.45 -35.53 12.35
N ASP A 111 48.03 -34.50 11.73
CA ASP A 111 49.49 -34.39 11.57
C ASP A 111 50.20 -34.37 12.93
N THR A 112 49.63 -33.66 13.92
CA THR A 112 50.17 -33.62 15.29
C THR A 112 50.06 -34.99 15.98
N SER A 113 48.93 -35.68 15.83
CA SER A 113 48.71 -37.01 16.40
C SER A 113 49.63 -38.07 15.80
N VAL A 114 49.94 -37.98 14.50
CA VAL A 114 50.92 -38.87 13.85
C VAL A 114 52.30 -38.68 14.46
N ILE A 115 52.75 -37.44 14.65
CA ILE A 115 54.05 -37.14 15.27
C ILE A 115 54.11 -37.63 16.74
N GLU A 116 53.02 -37.46 17.50
CA GLU A 116 52.93 -37.98 18.86
C GLU A 116 52.96 -39.51 18.91
N LEU A 117 52.25 -40.17 18.01
CA LEU A 117 52.27 -41.63 17.88
C LEU A 117 53.65 -42.16 17.52
N GLU A 118 54.36 -41.53 16.58
CA GLU A 118 55.73 -41.90 16.22
C GLU A 118 56.68 -41.78 17.43
N LYS A 119 56.57 -40.69 18.21
CA LYS A 119 57.35 -40.53 19.44
C LYS A 119 57.01 -41.58 20.50
N ALA A 120 55.72 -41.89 20.69
CA ALA A 120 55.28 -42.91 21.63
C ALA A 120 55.81 -44.30 21.23
N LEU A 121 55.72 -44.65 19.95
CA LEU A 121 56.21 -45.91 19.42
C LEU A 121 57.73 -46.03 19.58
N SER A 122 58.48 -44.96 19.32
CA SER A 122 59.94 -44.94 19.51
C SER A 122 60.34 -45.12 20.98
N ASN A 123 59.59 -44.54 21.91
CA ASN A 123 59.82 -44.74 23.35
C ASN A 123 59.49 -46.16 23.80
N GLU A 124 58.42 -46.76 23.27
CA GLU A 124 58.01 -48.13 23.60
C GLU A 124 59.02 -49.16 23.07
N VAL A 125 59.53 -48.96 21.85
CA VAL A 125 60.62 -49.78 21.27
C VAL A 125 61.92 -49.64 22.09
N ALA A 126 62.26 -48.44 22.55
CA ALA A 126 63.42 -48.24 23.43
C ALA A 126 63.25 -48.91 24.80
N GLY A 127 62.03 -48.90 25.35
CA GLY A 127 61.67 -49.63 26.57
C GLY A 127 61.81 -51.15 26.42
N LEU A 128 61.31 -51.70 25.30
CA LEU A 128 61.46 -53.12 24.97
C LEU A 128 62.93 -53.53 24.80
N GLN A 129 63.77 -52.69 24.19
CA GLN A 129 65.21 -52.95 24.12
C GLN A 129 65.87 -52.97 25.50
N GLY A 130 65.46 -52.09 26.42
CA GLY A 130 65.94 -52.07 27.81
C GLY A 130 65.51 -53.30 28.61
N GLU A 131 64.29 -53.79 28.40
CA GLU A 131 63.80 -55.04 29.01
C GLU A 131 64.51 -56.28 28.46
N VAL A 132 64.73 -56.34 27.15
CA VAL A 132 65.49 -57.44 26.52
C VAL A 132 66.94 -57.43 27.00
N LEU A 133 67.59 -56.27 27.13
CA LEU A 133 68.95 -56.18 27.69
C LEU A 133 69.01 -56.64 29.15
N LYS A 134 68.03 -56.27 29.97
CA LYS A 134 67.94 -56.74 31.37
C LYS A 134 67.75 -58.25 31.46
N LYS A 135 67.07 -58.87 30.50
CA LYS A 135 66.87 -60.33 30.45
C LYS A 135 68.06 -61.12 29.90
N PHE A 136 69.02 -60.45 29.26
CA PHE A 136 70.26 -61.05 28.76
C PHE A 136 71.44 -60.92 29.74
N ILE A 137 71.39 -59.95 30.67
CA ILE A 137 72.46 -59.69 31.64
C ILE A 137 72.06 -60.20 33.06
N GLY A 138 70.91 -60.86 33.18
CA GLY A 138 70.44 -61.54 34.40
C GLY A 138 70.37 -63.06 34.20
#